data_AF-A0A4W5RDF9-F1
#
_entry.id   AF-A0A4W5RDF9-F1
#
_cell.length_a   1.000
_cell.length_b   1.000
_cell.length_c   1.000
_cell.angle_alpha   90.00
_cell.angle_beta   90.00
_cell.angle_gamma   90.00
#
_symmetry.space_group_name_H-M   'P 1'
#
loop_
_entity.id
_entity.type
_entity.pdbx_description
1 polymer ?
#
loop_
_entity_poly.entity_id
_entity_poly.type
_entity_poly.pdbx_seq_one_letter_code
_entity_poly.pdbx_strand_id
1 'polypeptide(L)'
;MLCPSETPEGETCGLVKILALMTHITTDMEDGPIVKLAFNLGVEDVNLLCGEELSYPSVFLVFLNGDHTYTHTGAHALPHAYTPDIQRHTHKQQ
;
A
#
# COMPACT_ATOMS: atom_id res chain seq x y z
N MET A 1 16.89 4.42 3.13
CA MET A 1 16.33 5.55 3.91
C MET A 1 17.29 6.07 4.98
N LEU A 2 18.07 5.21 5.64
CA LEU A 2 19.03 5.64 6.67
C LEU A 2 20.44 5.79 6.11
N CYS A 3 21.23 6.70 6.68
CA CYS A 3 22.65 6.80 6.40
C CYS A 3 23.38 5.57 7.02
N PRO A 4 24.18 4.82 6.25
CA PRO A 4 24.85 3.62 6.77
C PRO A 4 26.04 3.94 7.69
N SER A 5 26.57 5.17 7.64
CA SER A 5 27.81 5.55 8.34
C SER A 5 27.58 6.44 9.56
N GLU A 6 26.39 7.02 9.72
CA GLU A 6 26.09 7.96 10.81
C GLU A 6 25.21 7.30 11.88
N THR A 7 25.88 6.63 12.81
CA THR A 7 25.31 6.13 14.07
C THR A 7 26.23 6.56 15.22
N PRO A 8 25.70 7.12 16.32
CA PRO A 8 26.54 7.50 17.46
C PRO A 8 27.17 6.28 18.11
N GLU A 9 28.40 6.45 18.60
CA GLU A 9 29.14 5.40 19.32
C GLU A 9 28.60 5.21 20.75
N GLY A 10 28.98 4.10 21.39
CA GLY A 10 28.58 3.77 22.76
C GLY A 10 27.21 3.09 22.85
N GLU A 11 26.50 3.27 23.97
CA GLU A 11 25.26 2.55 24.30
C GLU A 11 24.10 2.82 23.31
N THR A 12 24.16 3.94 22.59
CA THR A 12 23.15 4.33 21.60
C THR A 12 23.42 3.83 20.19
N CYS A 13 24.52 3.09 19.98
CA CYS A 13 24.88 2.54 18.68
C CYS A 13 23.76 1.64 18.14
N GLY A 14 23.29 1.96 16.93
CA GLY A 14 22.18 1.26 16.27
C GLY A 14 20.77 1.65 16.74
N LEU A 15 20.63 2.40 17.84
CA LEU A 15 19.35 2.94 18.33
C LEU A 15 19.04 4.29 17.69
N VAL A 16 20.00 5.21 17.71
CA VAL A 16 19.88 6.50 17.05
C VAL A 16 20.32 6.35 15.61
N LYS A 17 19.41 6.68 14.68
CA LYS A 17 19.60 6.54 13.24
C LYS A 17 19.35 7.88 12.57
N ILE A 18 20.26 8.28 11.69
CA ILE A 18 20.16 9.53 10.95
C ILE A 18 19.58 9.25 9.56
N LEU A 19 18.64 10.09 9.14
CA LEU A 19 18.01 10.01 7.82
C LEU A 19 19.01 10.46 6.73
N ALA A 20 19.00 9.81 5.57
CA ALA A 20 19.73 10.28 4.40
C ALA A 20 19.19 11.64 3.90
N LEU A 21 20.04 12.45 3.26
CA LEU A 21 19.71 13.82 2.81
C LEU A 21 18.48 13.91 1.88
N MET A 22 18.24 12.88 1.08
CA MET A 22 17.13 12.82 0.13
C MET A 22 15.89 12.09 0.69
N THR A 23 15.90 11.74 1.98
CA THR A 23 14.76 11.03 2.59
C THR A 23 13.56 11.96 2.71
N HIS A 24 12.44 11.49 2.17
CA HIS A 24 11.14 12.12 2.37
C HIS A 24 10.35 11.36 3.44
N ILE A 25 9.66 12.10 4.32
CA ILE A 25 8.75 11.54 5.31
C ILE A 25 7.33 11.80 4.79
N THR A 26 6.55 10.74 4.63
CA THR A 26 5.13 10.85 4.28
C THR A 26 4.37 11.55 5.40
N THR A 27 3.48 12.46 5.05
CA THR A 27 2.43 12.96 5.94
C THR A 27 1.14 12.18 5.69
N ASP A 28 0.18 12.28 6.61
CA ASP A 28 -1.14 11.69 6.40
C ASP A 28 -1.80 12.29 5.15
N MET A 29 -2.53 11.42 4.45
CA MET A 29 -3.28 11.73 3.24
C MET A 29 -4.65 11.09 3.34
N GLU A 30 -5.65 11.69 2.68
CA GLU A 30 -6.98 11.11 2.64
C GLU A 30 -7.03 9.85 1.78
N ASP A 31 -7.77 8.84 2.25
CA ASP A 31 -7.90 7.55 1.57
C ASP A 31 -8.95 7.55 0.45
N GLY A 32 -9.90 8.49 0.51
CA GLY A 32 -11.05 8.57 -0.41
C GLY A 32 -10.68 8.50 -1.90
N PRO A 33 -9.68 9.26 -2.38
CA PRO A 33 -9.24 9.19 -3.78
C PRO A 33 -8.72 7.81 -4.20
N ILE A 34 -7.97 7.14 -3.31
CA ILE A 34 -7.41 5.80 -3.57
C ILE A 34 -8.51 4.75 -3.56
N VAL A 35 -9.44 4.81 -2.62
CA VAL A 35 -10.62 3.94 -2.55
C VAL A 35 -11.45 4.06 -3.83
N LYS A 36 -11.75 5.29 -4.27
CA LYS A 36 -12.51 5.53 -5.51
C LYS A 36 -11.78 5.01 -6.75
N LEU A 37 -10.46 5.20 -6.82
CA LEU A 37 -9.65 4.67 -7.90
C LEU A 37 -9.66 3.14 -7.91
N ALA A 38 -9.55 2.50 -6.75
CA ALA A 38 -9.62 1.05 -6.61
C ALA A 38 -10.95 0.49 -7.13
N PHE A 39 -12.08 1.09 -6.75
CA PHE A 39 -13.40 0.71 -7.28
C PHE A 39 -13.49 0.87 -8.80
N ASN A 40 -12.97 1.97 -9.36
CA ASN A 40 -12.94 2.18 -10.81
C ASN A 40 -12.07 1.15 -11.55
N LEU A 41 -11.12 0.53 -10.86
CA LEU A 41 -10.21 -0.48 -11.40
C LEU A 41 -10.73 -1.91 -11.24
N GLY A 42 -11.90 -2.09 -10.61
CA GLY A 42 -12.54 -3.40 -10.44
C GLY A 42 -12.35 -4.06 -9.07
N VAL A 43 -11.84 -3.32 -8.08
CA VAL A 43 -11.87 -3.76 -6.68
C VAL A 43 -13.31 -3.63 -6.16
N GLU A 44 -13.75 -4.59 -5.36
CA GLU A 44 -15.09 -4.70 -4.79
C GLU A 44 -15.01 -4.82 -3.26
N ASP A 45 -16.15 -4.64 -2.59
CA ASP A 45 -16.24 -4.83 -1.13
C ASP A 45 -16.23 -6.33 -0.79
N VAL A 46 -15.43 -6.71 0.20
CA VAL A 46 -15.28 -8.11 0.65
C VAL A 46 -16.61 -8.73 1.11
N ASN A 47 -17.53 -7.92 1.62
CA ASN A 47 -18.84 -8.39 2.11
C ASN A 47 -19.78 -8.83 0.98
N LEU A 48 -19.42 -8.57 -0.28
CA LEU A 48 -20.17 -9.02 -1.45
C LEU A 48 -19.83 -10.47 -1.84
N LEU A 49 -18.72 -11.00 -1.32
CA LEU A 49 -18.25 -12.35 -1.63
C LEU A 49 -18.67 -13.36 -0.56
N CYS A 50 -19.00 -14.56 -1.00
CA CYS A 50 -19.19 -15.71 -0.12
C CYS A 50 -17.84 -16.36 0.25
N GLY A 51 -17.82 -17.13 1.35
CA GLY A 51 -16.59 -17.78 1.82
C GLY A 51 -15.95 -18.75 0.81
N GLU A 52 -16.75 -19.33 -0.11
CA GLU A 52 -16.23 -20.14 -1.21
C GLU A 52 -15.46 -19.29 -2.22
N GLU A 53 -15.99 -18.11 -2.57
CA GLU A 53 -15.41 -17.20 -3.55
C GLU A 53 -14.09 -16.61 -3.06
N LEU A 54 -13.99 -16.30 -1.76
CA LEU A 54 -12.77 -15.83 -1.12
C LEU A 54 -11.62 -16.84 -1.20
N SER A 55 -11.94 -18.13 -1.32
CA SER A 55 -10.98 -19.23 -1.39
C SER A 55 -10.48 -19.49 -2.82
N TYR A 56 -11.08 -18.84 -3.83
CA TYR A 56 -10.65 -19.03 -5.21
C TYR A 56 -9.26 -18.46 -5.45
N PRO A 57 -8.39 -19.16 -6.19
CA PRO A 57 -7.01 -18.72 -6.44
C PRO A 57 -6.92 -17.47 -7.32
N SER A 58 -8.01 -17.07 -7.95
CA SER A 58 -8.14 -15.86 -8.77
C SER A 58 -8.67 -14.65 -8.00
N VAL A 59 -8.88 -14.78 -6.68
CA VAL A 59 -9.34 -13.69 -5.81
C VAL A 59 -8.17 -13.22 -4.95
N PHE A 60 -7.99 -11.90 -4.89
CA PHE A 60 -6.92 -11.28 -4.11
C PHE A 60 -7.51 -10.32 -3.09
N LEU A 61 -6.99 -10.37 -1.87
CA LEU A 61 -7.31 -9.41 -0.83
C LEU A 61 -6.50 -8.13 -1.04
N VAL A 62 -7.19 -6.99 -1.00
CA VAL A 62 -6.59 -5.66 -1.16
C VAL A 62 -6.71 -4.93 0.17
N PHE A 63 -5.58 -4.51 0.72
CA PHE A 63 -5.52 -3.86 2.02
C PHE A 63 -5.15 -2.39 1.81
N LEU A 64 -5.91 -1.49 2.43
CA LEU A 64 -5.61 -0.06 2.44
C LEU A 64 -5.38 0.37 3.89
N ASN A 65 -4.16 0.83 4.20
CA ASN A 65 -3.76 1.26 5.56
C ASN A 65 -4.05 0.23 6.67
N GLY A 66 -4.01 -1.06 6.34
CA GLY A 66 -4.31 -2.15 7.29
C GLY A 66 -5.80 -2.49 7.42
N ASP A 67 -6.69 -1.78 6.72
CA ASP A 67 -8.09 -2.16 6.58
C ASP A 67 -8.27 -3.21 5.45
N HIS A 68 -9.11 -4.22 5.71
CA HIS A 68 -9.29 -5.42 4.88
C HIS A 68 -10.64 -5.42 4.14
N THR A 69 -11.29 -4.27 4.06
CA THR A 69 -12.65 -4.12 3.54
C THR A 69 -12.78 -4.34 2.02
N TYR A 70 -11.67 -4.58 1.32
CA TYR A 70 -11.65 -4.63 -0.14
C TYR A 70 -11.08 -5.94 -0.70
N THR A 71 -11.75 -6.51 -1.69
CA THR A 71 -11.34 -7.69 -2.45
C THR A 71 -11.36 -7.40 -3.94
N HIS A 72 -10.44 -7.99 -4.69
CA HIS A 72 -10.49 -7.93 -6.14
C HIS A 72 -10.90 -9.29 -6.73
N THR A 73 -11.99 -9.30 -7.50
CA THR A 73 -12.55 -10.48 -8.16
C THR A 73 -12.31 -10.40 -9.67
N GLY A 74 -11.58 -11.34 -10.28
CA GLY A 74 -11.58 -11.49 -11.74
C GLY A 74 -10.28 -11.94 -12.41
N ALA A 75 -10.41 -12.60 -13.57
CA ALA A 75 -9.28 -13.12 -14.36
C ALA A 75 -8.45 -12.04 -15.09
N HIS A 76 -8.93 -10.79 -15.14
CA HIS A 76 -8.25 -9.66 -15.78
C HIS A 76 -7.36 -8.87 -14.78
N ALA A 77 -7.22 -9.40 -13.56
CA ALA A 77 -6.82 -8.70 -12.33
C ALA A 77 -5.48 -9.18 -11.76
N LEU A 78 -4.40 -9.06 -12.54
CA LEU A 78 -3.09 -9.21 -11.94
C LEU A 78 -2.77 -7.94 -11.14
N PRO A 79 -2.33 -8.03 -9.87
CA PRO A 79 -1.90 -6.87 -9.07
C PRO A 79 -0.92 -5.95 -9.82
N HIS A 80 -0.10 -6.53 -10.68
CA HIS A 80 0.84 -5.81 -11.54
C HIS A 80 0.20 -4.82 -12.52
N ALA A 81 -1.06 -5.02 -12.92
CA ALA A 81 -1.72 -4.17 -13.91
C ALA A 81 -2.13 -2.81 -13.34
N TYR A 82 -2.59 -2.75 -12.09
CA TYR A 82 -3.15 -1.53 -11.50
C TYR A 82 -2.25 -0.85 -10.46
N THR A 83 -1.29 -1.56 -9.86
CA THR A 83 -0.32 -0.99 -8.91
C THR A 83 0.40 0.27 -9.45
N PRO A 84 0.84 0.33 -10.73
CA PRO A 84 1.50 1.52 -11.26
C PRO A 84 0.59 2.76 -11.32
N ASP A 85 -0.72 2.57 -11.48
CA ASP A 85 -1.67 3.67 -11.59
C ASP A 85 -2.04 4.22 -10.23
N ILE A 86 -2.21 3.35 -9.23
CA ILE A 86 -2.34 3.73 -7.82
C ILE A 86 -1.08 4.48 -7.37
N GLN A 87 0.12 3.93 -7.63
CA GLN A 87 1.39 4.55 -7.23
C GLN A 87 1.58 5.92 -7.88
N ARG A 88 1.24 6.08 -9.16
CA ARG A 88 1.29 7.37 -9.85
C ARG A 88 0.29 8.38 -9.29
N HIS A 89 -0.87 7.93 -8.80
CA HIS A 89 -1.84 8.81 -8.16
C HIS A 89 -1.33 9.28 -6.79
N THR A 90 -0.83 8.37 -5.96
CA THR A 90 -0.27 8.69 -4.63
C THR A 90 0.91 9.66 -4.73
N HIS A 91 1.83 9.44 -5.67
CA HIS A 91 3.00 10.32 -5.85
C HIS A 91 2.66 11.75 -6.29
N LYS A 92 1.51 11.97 -6.92
CA LYS A 92 1.06 13.32 -7.32
C LYS A 92 0.45 14.12 -6.17
N GLN A 93 0.08 13.43 -5.10
CA GLN A 93 -0.57 14.03 -3.94
C GLN A 93 0.40 14.24 -2.76
N GLN A 94 1.69 13.93 -2.96
CA GLN A 94 2.77 14.09 -2.01
C GLN A 94 3.69 15.23 -2.46
#